data_AF-A0A7J8BDV4-F1
#
_entry.id   AF-A0A7J8BDV4-F1
#
_cell.length_a   1.000
_cell.length_b   1.000
_cell.length_c   1.000
_cell.angle_alpha   90.00
_cell.angle_beta   90.00
_cell.angle_gamma   90.00
#
_symmetry.space_group_name_H-M   'P 1'
#
loop_
_entity.id
_entity.type
_entity.pdbx_description
1 polymer ?
#
loop_
_entity_poly.entity_id
_entity_poly.type
_entity_poly.pdbx_seq_one_letter_code
_entity_poly.pdbx_strand_id
1 'polypeptide(L)'
;MKLKQRVVLLAILLVIFIFTKVFLIDNLDSSAANREDQRAFHRMMAGLRVELVPKLDHTLQSPWEIAAQWVVPREVYPEGGQKVVFKPKRYNRDHVVEGEPYAGYDRHNAEVAAFHLDRILGFRRAPLVVGRFVNLRTEIKPVATEQLLSTFLTVGNNTCFYGKCYYCRETEPACADGDTMEGSVTLWLPDVWPLQKHRHPWGRTYREGKLARWEYDESYCDAVKKTSPYDSGPRLLDIIDTAVFDYLIGNADRHHYESFQDDEGASMLILLDNAKSETSFYKDRETAQSIPNALRRI
;
A
#
# COMPACT_ATOMS: atom_id res chain seq x y z
N MET A 1 -7.26 46.14 -26.70
CA MET A 1 -7.61 46.58 -25.33
C MET A 1 -6.81 47.80 -24.95
N LYS A 2 -7.46 48.83 -24.40
CA LYS A 2 -6.77 50.03 -23.87
C LYS A 2 -5.97 49.65 -22.62
N LEU A 3 -4.86 50.34 -22.31
CA LEU A 3 -3.97 50.04 -21.17
C LEU A 3 -4.75 49.86 -19.85
N LYS A 4 -5.77 50.69 -19.62
CA LYS A 4 -6.67 50.60 -18.47
C LYS A 4 -7.39 49.25 -18.36
N GLN A 5 -7.83 48.66 -19.48
CA GLN A 5 -8.48 47.33 -19.47
C GLN A 5 -7.48 46.21 -19.15
N ARG A 6 -6.22 46.32 -19.55
CA ARG A 6 -5.19 45.30 -19.23
C ARG A 6 -4.83 45.32 -17.75
N VAL A 7 -4.75 46.50 -17.15
CA VAL A 7 -4.50 46.65 -15.70
C VAL A 7 -5.66 46.09 -14.88
N VAL A 8 -6.90 46.33 -15.31
CA VAL A 8 -8.10 45.75 -14.65
C VAL A 8 -8.11 44.23 -14.77
N LEU A 9 -7.78 43.68 -15.95
CA LEU A 9 -7.72 42.23 -16.14
C LEU A 9 -6.64 41.58 -15.27
N LEU A 10 -5.45 42.20 -15.19
CA LEU A 10 -4.36 41.74 -14.34
C LEU A 10 -4.72 41.80 -12.86
N ALA A 11 -5.40 42.86 -12.40
CA ALA A 11 -5.86 42.98 -11.03
C ALA A 11 -6.90 41.89 -10.69
N ILE A 12 -7.84 41.61 -11.60
CA ILE A 12 -8.82 40.54 -11.42
C ILE A 12 -8.14 39.18 -11.36
N LEU A 13 -7.19 38.90 -12.26
CA LEU A 13 -6.42 37.65 -12.24
C LEU A 13 -5.58 37.49 -10.97
N LEU A 14 -5.00 38.59 -10.46
CA LEU A 14 -4.22 38.58 -9.21
C LEU A 14 -5.13 38.31 -8.00
N VAL A 15 -6.33 38.91 -7.96
CA VAL A 15 -7.32 38.65 -6.92
C VAL A 15 -7.81 37.20 -6.99
N ILE A 16 -8.09 36.67 -8.18
CA ILE A 16 -8.45 35.25 -8.36
C ILE A 16 -7.31 34.35 -7.89
N PHE A 17 -6.05 34.68 -8.22
CA PHE A 17 -4.88 33.90 -7.82
C PHE A 17 -4.64 33.94 -6.30
N ILE A 18 -4.86 35.09 -5.66
CA ILE A 18 -4.79 35.22 -4.21
C ILE A 18 -5.94 34.44 -3.56
N PHE A 19 -7.15 34.54 -4.09
CA PHE A 19 -8.29 33.77 -3.59
C PHE A 19 -8.08 32.27 -3.78
N THR A 20 -7.59 31.80 -4.92
CA THR A 20 -7.29 30.37 -5.09
C THR A 20 -6.16 29.92 -4.17
N LYS A 21 -5.13 30.73 -3.95
CA LYS A 21 -4.07 30.40 -2.98
C LYS A 21 -4.62 30.30 -1.56
N VAL A 22 -5.39 31.29 -1.11
CA VAL A 22 -5.94 31.34 0.25
C VAL A 22 -7.04 30.30 0.47
N PHE A 23 -7.95 30.08 -0.49
CA PHE A 23 -9.08 29.16 -0.32
C PHE A 23 -8.82 27.71 -0.75
N LEU A 24 -7.84 27.44 -1.62
CA LEU A 24 -7.50 26.07 -1.99
C LEU A 24 -6.23 25.57 -1.29
N ILE A 25 -5.22 26.41 -1.06
CA ILE A 25 -3.92 25.98 -0.51
C ILE A 25 -3.83 26.25 1.00
N ASP A 26 -4.35 27.36 1.52
CA ASP A 26 -4.32 27.62 2.97
C ASP A 26 -5.50 26.94 3.72
N ASN A 27 -6.64 26.71 3.06
CA ASN A 27 -7.72 25.83 3.58
C ASN A 27 -7.44 24.33 3.42
N LEU A 28 -6.28 23.97 2.86
CA LEU A 28 -5.77 22.59 2.90
C LEU A 28 -5.41 22.17 4.35
N ASP A 29 -5.48 23.10 5.31
CA ASP A 29 -5.51 22.84 6.76
C ASP A 29 -6.73 22.01 7.24
N SER A 30 -7.73 21.77 6.36
CA SER A 30 -8.79 20.77 6.59
C SER A 30 -8.56 19.44 5.88
N SER A 31 -7.40 19.24 5.22
CA SER A 31 -7.00 17.91 4.74
C SER A 31 -6.49 17.08 5.92
N ALA A 32 -6.39 15.75 5.73
CA ALA A 32 -5.90 14.73 6.66
C ALA A 32 -4.67 15.06 7.53
N ALA A 33 -3.97 16.17 7.26
CA ALA A 33 -2.80 16.64 7.98
C ALA A 33 -3.08 17.15 9.41
N ASN A 34 -4.32 17.47 9.81
CA ASN A 34 -4.56 18.13 11.10
C ASN A 34 -5.85 17.67 11.81
N ARG A 35 -5.74 16.74 12.78
CA ARG A 35 -6.16 17.02 14.19
C ARG A 35 -5.91 15.94 15.25
N GLU A 36 -5.80 14.65 14.94
CA GLU A 36 -5.52 13.61 15.95
C GLU A 36 -4.53 12.54 15.46
N ASP A 37 -4.57 12.21 14.16
CA ASP A 37 -3.69 11.26 13.45
C ASP A 37 -2.18 11.49 13.67
N GLN A 38 -1.75 12.74 13.79
CA GLN A 38 -0.35 13.04 14.05
C GLN A 38 0.13 12.45 15.38
N ARG A 39 -0.71 12.31 16.41
CA ARG A 39 -0.26 11.77 17.70
C ARG A 39 0.10 10.30 17.59
N ALA A 40 -0.72 9.50 16.91
CA ALA A 40 -0.42 8.08 16.68
C ALA A 40 0.84 7.92 15.83
N PHE A 41 0.96 8.69 14.74
CA PHE A 41 2.15 8.70 13.88
C PHE A 41 3.43 9.12 14.64
N HIS A 42 3.38 10.20 15.43
CA HIS A 42 4.53 10.66 16.20
C HIS A 42 4.93 9.68 17.31
N ARG A 43 3.96 9.01 17.97
CA ARG A 43 4.26 7.94 18.94
C ARG A 43 4.91 6.73 18.26
N MET A 44 4.40 6.32 17.10
CA MET A 44 5.00 5.24 16.30
C MET A 44 6.43 5.60 15.87
N MET A 45 6.64 6.78 15.30
CA MET A 45 7.95 7.25 14.84
C MET A 45 8.95 7.43 15.99
N ALA A 46 8.52 7.84 17.17
CA ALA A 46 9.38 7.94 18.36
C ALA A 46 9.85 6.56 18.87
N GLY A 47 9.09 5.49 18.59
CA GLY A 47 9.46 4.10 18.93
C GLY A 47 10.37 3.42 17.90
N LEU A 48 10.47 3.96 16.69
CA LEU A 48 11.24 3.37 15.59
C LEU A 48 12.71 3.82 15.64
N ARG A 49 13.61 3.01 16.22
CA ARG A 49 15.06 3.15 16.05
C ARG A 49 15.49 2.42 14.77
N VAL A 50 15.69 3.16 13.67
CA VAL A 50 16.03 2.57 12.37
C VAL A 50 17.48 2.86 12.01
N GLU A 51 18.31 1.82 11.92
CA GLU A 51 19.59 1.89 11.19
C GLU A 51 19.35 1.63 9.70
N LEU A 52 19.90 2.51 8.85
CA LEU A 52 19.54 2.57 7.42
C LEU A 52 20.32 1.58 6.52
N VAL A 53 21.26 0.78 7.08
CA VAL A 53 22.03 -0.24 6.32
C VAL A 53 22.34 -1.50 7.16
N PRO A 54 21.34 -2.30 7.55
CA PRO A 54 21.58 -3.50 8.35
C PRO A 54 21.88 -4.76 7.49
N LYS A 55 22.83 -5.59 7.97
CA LYS A 55 23.06 -6.96 7.48
C LYS A 55 22.01 -7.92 8.08
N LEU A 56 21.80 -9.11 7.51
CA LEU A 56 20.75 -10.05 7.95
C LEU A 56 21.33 -11.12 8.89
N ASP A 57 20.71 -11.38 10.05
CA ASP A 57 21.05 -12.48 10.99
C ASP A 57 19.79 -13.07 11.68
N HIS A 58 19.87 -14.32 12.16
CA HIS A 58 18.84 -15.20 12.75
C HIS A 58 18.30 -14.72 14.14
N THR A 59 17.24 -15.22 14.79
CA THR A 59 16.56 -16.54 14.95
C THR A 59 15.10 -16.33 15.44
N LEU A 60 14.15 -17.21 15.11
CA LEU A 60 12.75 -17.19 15.60
C LEU A 60 12.58 -17.97 16.92
N GLN A 61 11.68 -17.50 17.80
CA GLN A 61 11.19 -18.23 18.98
C GLN A 61 9.79 -18.84 18.75
N SER A 62 9.57 -19.98 19.43
CA SER A 62 8.34 -20.73 19.77
C SER A 62 7.54 -21.51 18.69
N PRO A 63 7.30 -22.84 18.91
CA PRO A 63 6.50 -23.69 18.03
C PRO A 63 5.01 -23.35 17.89
N TRP A 64 4.42 -22.58 18.83
CA TRP A 64 3.01 -22.20 18.77
C TRP A 64 2.76 -20.94 17.92
N GLU A 65 3.79 -20.10 17.71
CA GLU A 65 3.73 -18.96 16.78
C GLU A 65 3.85 -19.38 15.30
N ILE A 66 4.52 -20.50 15.02
CA ILE A 66 4.67 -21.07 13.67
C ILE A 66 3.33 -21.56 13.11
N ALA A 67 2.42 -22.03 13.97
CA ALA A 67 1.09 -22.48 13.57
C ALA A 67 0.17 -21.30 13.15
N ALA A 68 0.44 -20.09 13.62
CA ALA A 68 -0.37 -18.90 13.32
C ALA A 68 0.01 -18.21 11.98
N GLN A 69 1.14 -18.57 11.36
CA GLN A 69 1.69 -17.89 10.18
C GLN A 69 1.11 -18.34 8.82
N TRP A 70 -0.04 -19.00 8.81
CA TRP A 70 -0.65 -19.44 7.55
C TRP A 70 -1.30 -18.23 6.87
N VAL A 71 -0.66 -17.77 5.77
CA VAL A 71 -1.05 -16.74 4.77
C VAL A 71 -0.19 -15.43 4.74
N VAL A 72 0.92 -15.30 5.48
CA VAL A 72 1.58 -13.98 5.67
C VAL A 72 2.87 -13.75 4.82
N PRO A 73 3.16 -12.51 4.37
CA PRO A 73 4.38 -12.08 3.66
C PRO A 73 5.72 -12.56 4.25
N ARG A 74 6.76 -12.55 3.40
CA ARG A 74 8.12 -13.02 3.72
C ARG A 74 8.81 -12.07 4.71
N GLU A 75 8.68 -12.39 6.00
CA GLU A 75 9.33 -11.69 7.09
C GLU A 75 10.86 -11.89 7.04
N VAL A 76 11.59 -10.80 7.26
CA VAL A 76 13.05 -10.76 7.30
C VAL A 76 13.45 -9.92 8.52
N TYR A 77 14.50 -10.30 9.22
CA TYR A 77 14.99 -9.59 10.41
C TYR A 77 16.41 -9.09 10.15
N PRO A 78 16.62 -7.79 9.91
CA PRO A 78 17.96 -7.23 9.83
C PRO A 78 18.59 -7.02 11.22
N GLU A 79 19.90 -6.82 11.23
CA GLU A 79 20.74 -6.51 12.39
C GLU A 79 20.10 -5.37 13.20
N GLY A 80 19.84 -5.64 14.49
CA GLY A 80 19.01 -4.80 15.36
C GLY A 80 17.65 -5.42 15.75
N GLY A 81 17.30 -6.59 15.19
CA GLY A 81 16.06 -7.32 15.52
C GLY A 81 14.80 -6.67 14.95
N GLN A 82 14.96 -5.69 14.07
CA GLN A 82 13.85 -5.00 13.42
C GLN A 82 13.17 -5.95 12.43
N LYS A 83 11.85 -6.08 12.48
CA LYS A 83 11.10 -6.87 11.51
C LYS A 83 10.88 -6.06 10.23
N VAL A 84 11.14 -6.67 9.08
CA VAL A 84 10.83 -6.12 7.75
C VAL A 84 10.13 -7.16 6.89
N VAL A 85 9.46 -6.72 5.83
CA VAL A 85 8.84 -7.58 4.82
C VAL A 85 9.56 -7.38 3.49
N PHE A 86 9.96 -8.48 2.86
CA PHE A 86 10.58 -8.46 1.54
C PHE A 86 9.62 -8.95 0.45
N LYS A 87 9.28 -8.09 -0.53
CA LYS A 87 8.56 -8.51 -1.75
C LYS A 87 9.55 -8.57 -2.92
N PRO A 88 9.75 -9.75 -3.56
CA PRO A 88 10.70 -9.88 -4.67
C PRO A 88 10.18 -9.19 -5.93
N LYS A 89 11.10 -8.79 -6.81
CA LYS A 89 10.76 -8.44 -8.19
C LYS A 89 10.17 -9.66 -8.90
N ARG A 90 8.97 -9.48 -9.48
CA ARG A 90 8.28 -10.48 -10.31
C ARG A 90 8.23 -10.11 -11.79
N TYR A 91 8.18 -8.81 -12.08
CA TYR A 91 8.01 -8.28 -13.42
C TYR A 91 9.09 -7.25 -13.75
N ASN A 92 9.36 -7.06 -15.04
CA ASN A 92 10.08 -5.88 -15.51
C ASN A 92 9.19 -4.63 -15.38
N ARG A 93 9.81 -3.45 -15.33
CA ARG A 93 9.11 -2.19 -15.06
C ARG A 93 8.09 -1.80 -16.13
N ASP A 94 8.35 -2.24 -17.36
CA ASP A 94 7.55 -2.04 -18.55
C ASP A 94 6.47 -3.11 -18.75
N HIS A 95 6.47 -4.17 -17.95
CA HIS A 95 5.49 -5.24 -18.05
C HIS A 95 4.08 -4.73 -17.68
N VAL A 96 3.12 -5.00 -18.56
CA VAL A 96 1.70 -4.70 -18.36
C VAL A 96 0.99 -6.00 -18.01
N VAL A 97 0.18 -5.98 -16.95
CA VAL A 97 -0.68 -7.11 -16.58
C VAL A 97 -1.96 -6.98 -17.39
N GLU A 98 -2.42 -8.09 -17.96
CA GLU A 98 -3.68 -8.15 -18.71
C GLU A 98 -4.71 -8.94 -17.90
N GLY A 99 -5.99 -8.60 -18.09
CA GLY A 99 -7.11 -9.26 -17.43
C GLY A 99 -7.75 -8.38 -16.35
N GLU A 100 -8.28 -9.01 -15.31
CA GLU A 100 -8.97 -8.31 -14.22
C GLU A 100 -8.05 -7.31 -13.49
N PRO A 101 -8.58 -6.19 -12.95
CA PRO A 101 -7.80 -5.16 -12.26
C PRO A 101 -6.97 -5.64 -11.04
N TYR A 102 -7.22 -6.84 -10.54
CA TYR A 102 -6.52 -7.48 -9.41
C TYR A 102 -5.66 -8.69 -9.85
N ALA A 103 -5.52 -8.92 -11.15
CA ALA A 103 -4.75 -10.03 -11.72
C ALA A 103 -3.23 -9.87 -11.50
N GLY A 104 -2.49 -10.90 -11.90
CA GLY A 104 -1.02 -10.90 -11.84
C GLY A 104 -0.42 -10.97 -10.44
N TYR A 105 0.90 -10.87 -10.36
CA TYR A 105 1.65 -10.87 -9.10
C TYR A 105 1.85 -9.45 -8.56
N ASP A 106 2.12 -9.38 -7.26
CA ASP A 106 2.60 -8.18 -6.59
C ASP A 106 3.86 -7.61 -7.25
N ARG A 107 3.87 -6.29 -7.44
CA ARG A 107 5.00 -5.50 -7.94
C ARG A 107 5.73 -4.87 -6.76
N HIS A 108 6.98 -5.26 -6.53
CA HIS A 108 7.77 -4.68 -5.42
C HIS A 108 7.95 -3.17 -5.57
N ASN A 109 8.13 -2.68 -6.80
CA ASN A 109 8.31 -1.27 -7.08
C ASN A 109 7.03 -0.44 -6.86
N ALA A 110 5.85 -1.06 -6.89
CA ALA A 110 4.61 -0.40 -6.54
C ALA A 110 4.55 -0.05 -5.05
N GLU A 111 5.04 -0.90 -4.15
CA GLU A 111 5.13 -0.56 -2.72
C GLU A 111 6.04 0.66 -2.47
N VAL A 112 7.19 0.72 -3.17
CA VAL A 112 8.12 1.85 -3.07
C VAL A 112 7.47 3.14 -3.59
N ALA A 113 6.81 3.07 -4.75
CA ALA A 113 6.14 4.21 -5.35
C ALA A 113 4.97 4.71 -4.49
N ALA A 114 4.16 3.79 -3.95
CA ALA A 114 3.04 4.10 -3.08
C ALA A 114 3.50 4.83 -1.81
N PHE A 115 4.55 4.35 -1.14
CA PHE A 115 5.15 5.06 0.01
C PHE A 115 5.55 6.50 -0.34
N HIS A 116 6.22 6.71 -1.48
CA HIS A 116 6.62 8.05 -1.89
C HIS A 116 5.43 8.95 -2.25
N LEU A 117 4.39 8.40 -2.89
CA LEU A 117 3.18 9.15 -3.20
C LEU A 117 2.41 9.53 -1.93
N ASP A 118 2.25 8.60 -0.99
CA ASP A 118 1.64 8.84 0.33
C ASP A 118 2.33 10.01 1.04
N ARG A 119 3.67 10.03 1.00
CA ARG A 119 4.47 11.14 1.53
C ARG A 119 4.25 12.47 0.78
N ILE A 120 4.14 12.44 -0.54
CA ILE A 120 3.93 13.64 -1.38
C ILE A 120 2.54 14.24 -1.15
N LEU A 121 1.52 13.40 -1.03
CA LEU A 121 0.13 13.80 -0.75
C LEU A 121 -0.06 14.25 0.71
N GLY A 122 0.93 14.01 1.58
CA GLY A 122 0.90 14.44 2.97
C GLY A 122 0.11 13.51 3.89
N PHE A 123 -0.33 12.34 3.41
CA PHE A 123 -1.08 11.36 4.19
C PHE A 123 -0.23 10.75 5.31
N ARG A 124 0.98 10.26 4.99
CA ARG A 124 1.90 9.63 5.96
C ARG A 124 1.30 8.40 6.66
N ARG A 125 0.52 7.63 5.91
CA ARG A 125 -0.22 6.45 6.39
C ARG A 125 0.36 5.13 5.85
N ALA A 126 1.29 5.20 4.88
CA ALA A 126 2.00 4.04 4.36
C ALA A 126 3.25 3.72 5.20
N PRO A 127 3.64 2.44 5.34
CA PRO A 127 4.90 2.08 6.00
C PRO A 127 6.11 2.58 5.21
N LEU A 128 7.27 2.66 5.86
CA LEU A 128 8.52 2.99 5.18
C LEU A 128 8.90 1.84 4.24
N VAL A 129 9.10 2.14 2.96
CA VAL A 129 9.50 1.16 1.95
C VAL A 129 10.71 1.67 1.16
N VAL A 130 11.70 0.79 0.98
CA VAL A 130 12.86 1.04 0.12
C VAL A 130 13.08 -0.10 -0.89
N GLY A 131 13.66 0.21 -2.03
CA GLY A 131 14.17 -0.81 -2.95
C GLY A 131 15.54 -1.32 -2.50
N ARG A 132 15.78 -2.63 -2.59
CA ARG A 132 17.08 -3.25 -2.27
C ARG A 132 17.38 -4.39 -3.24
N PHE A 133 18.65 -4.50 -3.64
CA PHE A 133 19.18 -5.71 -4.26
C PHE A 133 19.75 -6.61 -3.16
N VAL A 134 19.41 -7.89 -3.20
CA VAL A 134 19.90 -8.92 -2.27
C VAL A 134 20.49 -10.08 -3.06
N ASN A 135 21.63 -10.59 -2.60
CA ASN A 135 22.18 -11.83 -3.12
C ASN A 135 21.52 -13.03 -2.43
N LEU A 136 20.73 -13.82 -3.15
CA LEU A 136 19.99 -14.93 -2.58
C LEU A 136 20.91 -16.00 -1.99
N ARG A 137 22.08 -16.24 -2.58
CA ARG A 137 23.03 -17.27 -2.12
C ARG A 137 23.76 -16.86 -0.86
N THR A 138 24.18 -15.60 -0.76
CA THR A 138 25.05 -15.12 0.33
C THR A 138 24.31 -14.36 1.42
N GLU A 139 23.17 -13.72 1.13
CA GLU A 139 22.41 -12.93 2.11
C GLU A 139 21.12 -13.61 2.57
N ILE A 140 20.47 -14.45 1.75
CA ILE A 140 19.16 -15.03 2.09
C ILE A 140 19.28 -16.49 2.53
N LYS A 141 19.80 -17.39 1.68
CA LYS A 141 19.86 -18.83 1.99
C LYS A 141 20.57 -19.15 3.32
N PRO A 142 21.68 -18.49 3.71
CA PRO A 142 22.35 -18.81 4.98
C PRO A 142 21.52 -18.47 6.23
N VAL A 143 20.56 -17.56 6.11
CA VAL A 143 19.71 -17.07 7.21
C VAL A 143 18.23 -17.42 7.07
N ALA A 144 17.87 -18.14 6.00
CA ALA A 144 16.50 -18.53 5.72
C ALA A 144 16.06 -19.69 6.63
N THR A 145 14.76 -19.71 6.96
CA THR A 145 14.14 -20.85 7.63
C THR A 145 14.18 -22.09 6.75
N GLU A 146 14.16 -23.29 7.34
CA GLU A 146 14.11 -24.55 6.60
C GLU A 146 12.92 -24.60 5.62
N GLN A 147 11.78 -24.03 6.04
CA GLN A 147 10.59 -23.93 5.20
C GLN A 147 10.85 -23.12 3.94
N LEU A 148 11.50 -21.95 4.04
CA LEU A 148 11.85 -21.14 2.87
C LEU A 148 12.93 -21.84 2.02
N LEU A 149 13.95 -22.41 2.66
CA LEU A 149 15.03 -23.16 2.01
C LEU A 149 14.50 -24.30 1.12
N SER A 150 13.48 -25.03 1.60
CA SER A 150 12.84 -26.12 0.85
C SER A 150 12.16 -25.69 -0.45
N THR A 151 12.01 -24.37 -0.69
CA THR A 151 11.35 -23.82 -1.89
C THR A 151 12.31 -23.24 -2.91
N PHE A 152 13.61 -23.26 -2.64
CA PHE A 152 14.62 -22.81 -3.60
C PHE A 152 14.81 -23.84 -4.71
N LEU A 153 14.90 -23.35 -5.94
CA LEU A 153 15.21 -24.12 -7.13
C LEU A 153 16.12 -23.31 -8.06
N THR A 154 16.68 -23.99 -9.05
CA THR A 154 17.48 -23.35 -10.10
C THR A 154 16.70 -23.42 -11.41
N VAL A 155 16.50 -22.28 -12.06
CA VAL A 155 15.87 -22.19 -13.38
C VAL A 155 16.88 -21.58 -14.34
N GLY A 156 17.42 -22.39 -15.25
CA GLY A 156 18.55 -21.98 -16.09
C GLY A 156 19.79 -21.67 -15.23
N ASN A 157 20.29 -20.44 -15.30
CA ASN A 157 21.41 -19.96 -14.49
C ASN A 157 20.99 -19.14 -13.26
N ASN A 158 19.68 -19.07 -12.98
CA ASN A 158 19.12 -18.20 -11.96
C ASN A 158 18.71 -18.98 -10.71
N THR A 159 19.04 -18.42 -9.55
CA THR A 159 18.51 -18.87 -8.25
C THR A 159 17.10 -18.33 -8.09
N CYS A 160 16.14 -19.23 -7.88
CA CYS A 160 14.72 -18.90 -7.76
C CYS A 160 14.10 -19.51 -6.51
N PHE A 161 12.96 -18.99 -6.09
CA PHE A 161 12.16 -19.60 -5.02
C PHE A 161 10.69 -19.23 -5.14
N TYR A 162 9.81 -20.16 -4.78
CA TYR A 162 8.38 -19.93 -4.79
C TYR A 162 7.83 -19.55 -3.41
N GLY A 163 8.48 -19.96 -2.31
CA GLY A 163 8.02 -19.71 -0.94
C GLY A 163 6.79 -20.55 -0.56
N LYS A 164 6.29 -20.40 0.67
CA LYS A 164 5.07 -21.07 1.13
C LYS A 164 3.99 -20.02 1.43
N CYS A 165 2.99 -19.93 0.54
CA CYS A 165 1.84 -19.05 0.66
C CYS A 165 0.66 -19.63 -0.14
N TYR A 166 -0.55 -19.08 0.04
CA TYR A 166 -1.77 -19.60 -0.59
C TYR A 166 -1.68 -19.68 -2.14
N TYR A 167 -0.98 -18.73 -2.77
CA TYR A 167 -0.81 -18.68 -4.23
C TYR A 167 0.61 -19.04 -4.71
N CYS A 168 1.48 -19.54 -3.81
CA CYS A 168 2.86 -19.86 -4.15
C CYS A 168 2.95 -21.25 -4.78
N ARG A 169 3.47 -21.35 -6.01
CA ARG A 169 3.60 -22.60 -6.75
C ARG A 169 5.02 -22.76 -7.30
N GLU A 170 5.51 -23.99 -7.30
CA GLU A 170 6.83 -24.33 -7.84
C GLU A 170 6.97 -23.97 -9.33
N THR A 171 5.85 -24.02 -10.08
CA THR A 171 5.78 -23.65 -11.49
C THR A 171 5.87 -22.14 -11.75
N GLU A 172 5.72 -21.31 -10.72
CA GLU A 172 5.67 -19.84 -10.84
C GLU A 172 6.62 -19.15 -9.84
N PRO A 173 7.92 -19.50 -9.83
CA PRO A 173 8.85 -18.99 -8.84
C PRO A 173 9.27 -17.54 -9.13
N ALA A 174 9.71 -16.83 -8.10
CA ALA A 174 10.43 -15.57 -8.28
C ALA A 174 11.91 -15.90 -8.52
N CYS A 175 12.49 -15.35 -9.60
CA CYS A 175 13.86 -15.63 -10.01
C CYS A 175 14.75 -14.40 -9.90
N ALA A 176 15.96 -14.59 -9.41
CA ALA A 176 17.04 -13.61 -9.46
C ALA A 176 17.63 -13.49 -10.88
N ASP A 177 18.45 -12.47 -11.11
CA ASP A 177 19.42 -12.45 -12.21
C ASP A 177 20.74 -13.03 -11.71
N GLY A 178 21.04 -14.27 -12.14
CA GLY A 178 22.03 -15.12 -11.47
C GLY A 178 21.62 -15.38 -10.02
N ASP A 179 22.33 -14.76 -9.08
CA ASP A 179 22.03 -14.82 -7.64
C ASP A 179 21.48 -13.50 -7.08
N THR A 180 21.43 -12.42 -7.87
CA THR A 180 21.03 -11.09 -7.39
C THR A 180 19.56 -10.81 -7.68
N MET A 181 18.78 -10.57 -6.63
CA MET A 181 17.35 -10.27 -6.72
C MET A 181 17.08 -8.85 -6.25
N GLU A 182 16.38 -8.08 -7.09
CA GLU A 182 15.76 -6.83 -6.65
C GLU A 182 14.47 -7.11 -5.88
N GLY A 183 14.15 -6.32 -4.87
CA GLY A 183 12.86 -6.33 -4.21
C GLY A 183 12.62 -5.07 -3.38
N SER A 184 11.44 -4.99 -2.77
CA SER A 184 11.11 -3.95 -1.80
C SER A 184 11.27 -4.50 -0.40
N VAL A 185 11.78 -3.64 0.49
CA VAL A 185 11.92 -3.89 1.91
C VAL A 185 11.00 -2.90 2.63
N THR A 186 9.94 -3.44 3.21
CA THR A 186 8.95 -2.67 3.98
C THR A 186 9.27 -2.83 5.46
N LEU A 187 9.45 -1.72 6.17
CA LEU A 187 9.61 -1.74 7.61
C LEU A 187 8.31 -2.21 8.27
N TRP A 188 8.37 -3.28 9.06
CA TRP A 188 7.20 -3.77 9.76
C TRP A 188 7.00 -3.01 11.07
N LEU A 189 5.73 -2.93 11.49
CA LEU A 189 5.37 -2.26 12.74
C LEU A 189 5.81 -3.12 13.94
N PRO A 190 6.31 -2.50 15.02
CA PRO A 190 6.62 -3.22 16.26
C PRO A 190 5.38 -3.91 16.83
N ASP A 191 5.56 -5.05 17.52
CA ASP A 191 4.45 -5.85 18.07
C ASP A 191 3.60 -5.10 19.12
N VAL A 192 4.16 -4.04 19.72
CA VAL A 192 3.43 -3.13 20.63
C VAL A 192 2.38 -2.26 19.93
N TRP A 193 2.33 -2.29 18.59
CA TRP A 193 1.35 -1.60 17.77
C TRP A 193 0.50 -2.61 16.98
N PRO A 194 -0.37 -3.40 17.66
CA PRO A 194 -1.14 -4.43 17.02
C PRO A 194 -2.15 -3.84 16.02
N LEU A 195 -2.25 -4.49 14.87
CA LEU A 195 -3.19 -4.10 13.82
C LEU A 195 -4.52 -4.83 13.96
N GLN A 196 -5.60 -4.10 13.71
CA GLN A 196 -6.94 -4.61 13.49
C GLN A 196 -7.22 -4.62 12.00
N LYS A 197 -7.64 -5.78 11.50
CA LYS A 197 -8.07 -5.94 10.11
C LYS A 197 -9.56 -5.74 9.97
N HIS A 198 -9.96 -4.91 9.01
CA HIS A 198 -11.36 -4.58 8.71
C HIS A 198 -11.69 -4.92 7.27
N ARG A 199 -12.92 -5.37 7.02
CA ARG A 199 -13.39 -5.56 5.66
C ARG A 199 -13.73 -4.22 5.02
N HIS A 200 -13.22 -3.99 3.81
CA HIS A 200 -13.50 -2.76 3.09
C HIS A 200 -14.97 -2.73 2.62
N PRO A 201 -15.75 -1.65 2.85
CA PRO A 201 -17.15 -1.58 2.46
C PRO A 201 -17.34 -1.61 0.94
N TRP A 202 -16.38 -1.03 0.20
CA TRP A 202 -16.32 -1.16 -1.27
C TRP A 202 -15.47 -2.36 -1.74
N GLY A 203 -15.33 -3.41 -0.94
CA GLY A 203 -14.61 -4.62 -1.35
C GLY A 203 -15.32 -5.33 -2.52
N ARG A 204 -14.53 -5.85 -3.48
CA ARG A 204 -15.03 -6.63 -4.61
C ARG A 204 -15.48 -8.03 -4.18
N THR A 205 -16.18 -8.72 -5.09
CA THR A 205 -16.60 -10.12 -4.87
C THR A 205 -15.51 -11.14 -5.22
N TYR A 206 -14.55 -10.76 -6.07
CA TYR A 206 -13.51 -11.63 -6.64
C TYR A 206 -14.08 -12.88 -7.34
N ARG A 207 -15.30 -12.75 -7.88
CA ARG A 207 -15.99 -13.83 -8.58
C ARG A 207 -16.45 -13.32 -9.93
N GLU A 208 -15.99 -14.00 -10.97
CA GLU A 208 -16.39 -13.73 -12.35
C GLU A 208 -17.92 -13.70 -12.48
N GLY A 209 -18.45 -12.68 -13.15
CA GLY A 209 -19.88 -12.49 -13.37
C GLY A 209 -20.69 -12.07 -12.12
N LYS A 210 -20.08 -11.82 -10.97
CA LYS A 210 -20.78 -11.41 -9.75
C LYS A 210 -20.40 -9.99 -9.32
N LEU A 211 -21.32 -9.04 -9.50
CA LEU A 211 -21.13 -7.68 -9.03
C LEU A 211 -21.30 -7.55 -7.50
N ALA A 212 -20.50 -6.70 -6.87
CA ALA A 212 -20.70 -6.22 -5.52
C ALA A 212 -21.84 -5.19 -5.49
N ARG A 213 -22.48 -5.02 -4.33
CA ARG A 213 -23.63 -4.11 -4.19
C ARG A 213 -23.30 -2.68 -4.62
N TRP A 214 -22.14 -2.18 -4.24
CA TRP A 214 -21.68 -0.83 -4.58
C TRP A 214 -21.48 -0.62 -6.09
N GLU A 215 -21.29 -1.69 -6.87
CA GLU A 215 -21.10 -1.61 -8.33
C GLU A 215 -22.40 -1.35 -9.09
N TYR A 216 -23.57 -1.55 -8.49
CA TYR A 216 -24.87 -1.27 -9.13
C TYR A 216 -25.84 -0.40 -8.31
N ASP A 217 -25.65 -0.25 -6.99
CA ASP A 217 -26.49 0.58 -6.12
C ASP A 217 -25.88 1.98 -5.96
N GLU A 218 -26.47 2.99 -6.61
CA GLU A 218 -26.02 4.40 -6.51
C GLU A 218 -26.22 4.98 -5.11
N SER A 219 -27.12 4.41 -4.30
CA SER A 219 -27.39 4.84 -2.92
C SER A 219 -26.55 4.09 -1.88
N TYR A 220 -25.59 3.27 -2.31
CA TYR A 220 -24.80 2.42 -1.41
C TYR A 220 -24.10 3.22 -0.29
N CYS A 221 -23.51 4.38 -0.62
CA CYS A 221 -22.84 5.24 0.35
C CYS A 221 -23.79 5.72 1.48
N ASP A 222 -25.05 5.99 1.17
CA ASP A 222 -26.04 6.43 2.18
C ASP A 222 -26.33 5.37 3.23
N ALA A 223 -26.20 4.09 2.86
CA ALA A 223 -26.29 2.97 3.80
C ALA A 223 -25.00 2.84 4.63
N VAL A 224 -23.83 3.00 4.00
CA VAL A 224 -22.52 2.93 4.68
C VAL A 224 -22.40 4.03 5.73
N LYS A 225 -22.79 5.27 5.41
CA LYS A 225 -22.82 6.43 6.32
C LYS A 225 -23.65 6.23 7.59
N LYS A 226 -24.50 5.21 7.65
CA LYS A 226 -25.37 4.89 8.80
C LYS A 226 -24.89 3.64 9.56
N THR A 227 -23.75 3.09 9.19
CA THR A 227 -23.23 1.84 9.73
C THR A 227 -21.92 2.09 10.46
N SER A 228 -21.83 1.71 11.73
CA SER A 228 -20.57 1.72 12.48
C SER A 228 -19.49 0.87 11.79
N PRO A 229 -18.21 1.30 11.73
CA PRO A 229 -17.65 2.53 12.32
C PRO A 229 -17.67 3.75 11.37
N TYR A 230 -18.46 3.75 10.30
CA TYR A 230 -18.49 4.80 9.28
C TYR A 230 -19.51 5.91 9.55
N ASP A 231 -20.37 5.71 10.55
CA ASP A 231 -21.40 6.65 10.99
C ASP A 231 -20.88 7.75 11.94
N SER A 232 -19.62 7.64 12.38
CA SER A 232 -18.96 8.55 13.30
C SER A 232 -17.44 8.51 13.14
N GLY A 233 -16.74 9.53 13.65
CA GLY A 233 -15.28 9.60 13.61
C GLY A 233 -14.68 9.83 12.20
N PRO A 234 -13.35 9.65 12.04
CA PRO A 234 -12.65 9.95 10.78
C PRO A 234 -12.75 8.82 9.74
N ARG A 235 -13.24 7.63 10.11
CA ARG A 235 -13.06 6.41 9.33
C ARG A 235 -13.58 6.50 7.89
N LEU A 236 -14.74 7.13 7.69
CA LEU A 236 -15.29 7.29 6.34
C LEU A 236 -14.42 8.23 5.48
N LEU A 237 -13.88 9.30 6.07
CA LEU A 237 -12.96 10.21 5.39
C LEU A 237 -11.64 9.50 5.04
N ASP A 238 -11.12 8.65 5.94
CA ASP A 238 -9.94 7.85 5.66
C ASP A 238 -10.16 6.88 4.48
N ILE A 239 -11.36 6.31 4.36
CA ILE A 239 -11.72 5.50 3.19
C ILE A 239 -11.75 6.35 1.91
N ILE A 240 -12.25 7.58 1.96
CA ILE A 240 -12.25 8.50 0.82
C ILE A 240 -10.81 8.80 0.38
N ASP A 241 -9.94 9.17 1.32
CA ASP A 241 -8.52 9.43 1.04
C ASP A 241 -7.84 8.19 0.43
N THR A 242 -8.13 7.01 0.97
CA THR A 242 -7.63 5.73 0.46
C THR A 242 -8.12 5.46 -0.95
N ALA A 243 -9.39 5.74 -1.25
CA ALA A 243 -9.93 5.56 -2.59
C ALA A 243 -9.29 6.53 -3.61
N VAL A 244 -9.00 7.77 -3.21
CA VAL A 244 -8.27 8.74 -4.04
C VAL A 244 -6.83 8.25 -4.25
N PHE A 245 -6.18 7.76 -3.21
CA PHE A 245 -4.83 7.20 -3.28
C PHE A 245 -4.76 5.99 -4.22
N ASP A 246 -5.66 5.02 -4.01
CA ASP A 246 -5.80 3.81 -4.84
C ASP A 246 -6.11 4.16 -6.29
N TYR A 247 -6.92 5.19 -6.53
CA TYR A 247 -7.14 5.73 -7.86
C TYR A 247 -5.89 6.33 -8.48
N LEU A 248 -5.00 6.97 -7.72
CA LEU A 248 -3.78 7.57 -8.27
C LEU A 248 -2.66 6.56 -8.52
N ILE A 249 -2.71 5.39 -7.91
CA ILE A 249 -1.75 4.30 -8.13
C ILE A 249 -2.33 3.14 -8.95
N GLY A 250 -3.63 3.13 -9.21
CA GLY A 250 -4.30 2.09 -10.01
C GLY A 250 -4.42 0.79 -9.22
N ASN A 251 -4.57 0.87 -7.90
CA ASN A 251 -4.77 -0.29 -7.05
C ASN A 251 -6.25 -0.61 -6.94
N ALA A 252 -6.69 -1.71 -7.55
CA ALA A 252 -8.07 -2.16 -7.50
C ALA A 252 -8.31 -3.31 -6.50
N ASP A 253 -7.30 -3.67 -5.70
CA ASP A 253 -7.29 -4.83 -4.80
C ASP A 253 -7.48 -4.46 -3.31
N ARG A 254 -8.08 -3.29 -3.03
CA ARG A 254 -8.38 -2.84 -1.66
C ARG A 254 -9.60 -3.56 -1.08
N HIS A 255 -9.41 -4.79 -0.62
CA HIS A 255 -10.51 -5.60 -0.04
C HIS A 255 -10.56 -5.61 1.48
N HIS A 256 -9.46 -5.26 2.14
CA HIS A 256 -9.40 -4.95 3.57
C HIS A 256 -8.61 -3.66 3.78
N TYR A 257 -8.71 -3.16 5.01
CA TYR A 257 -7.81 -2.14 5.52
C TYR A 257 -7.46 -2.46 6.97
N GLU A 258 -6.34 -1.91 7.42
CA GLU A 258 -5.85 -2.07 8.77
C GLU A 258 -5.91 -0.74 9.53
N SER A 259 -6.08 -0.83 10.85
CA SER A 259 -5.84 0.28 11.78
C SER A 259 -5.27 -0.23 13.09
N PHE A 260 -4.83 0.66 13.98
CA PHE A 260 -4.41 0.24 15.32
C PHE A 260 -5.60 -0.25 16.16
N GLN A 261 -5.41 -1.29 16.98
CA GLN A 261 -6.49 -1.87 17.80
C GLN A 261 -6.96 -0.94 18.94
N ASP A 262 -6.06 -0.18 19.55
CA ASP A 262 -6.28 0.42 20.88
C ASP A 262 -6.70 1.91 20.87
N ASP A 263 -7.36 2.40 19.83
CA ASP A 263 -7.69 3.84 19.70
C ASP A 263 -9.19 4.14 19.63
N GLU A 264 -10.06 3.26 20.15
CA GLU A 264 -11.53 3.47 20.20
C GLU A 264 -12.17 3.85 18.84
N GLY A 265 -11.56 3.42 17.73
CA GLY A 265 -12.02 3.76 16.38
C GLY A 265 -11.53 5.09 15.82
N ALA A 266 -10.78 5.88 16.60
CA ALA A 266 -10.12 7.12 16.17
C ALA A 266 -8.83 6.90 15.37
N SER A 267 -8.28 5.68 15.40
CA SER A 267 -7.04 5.35 14.68
C SER A 267 -7.22 5.53 13.19
N MET A 268 -6.22 6.17 12.55
CA MET A 268 -6.12 6.27 11.11
C MET A 268 -6.15 4.90 10.41
N LEU A 269 -6.63 4.89 9.17
CA LEU A 269 -6.39 3.79 8.24
C LEU A 269 -4.92 3.73 7.83
N ILE A 270 -4.32 2.53 7.85
CA ILE A 270 -2.94 2.30 7.41
C ILE A 270 -2.93 1.78 5.97
N LEU A 271 -2.15 2.44 5.10
CA LEU A 271 -2.06 2.11 3.68
C LEU A 271 -1.06 0.97 3.43
N LEU A 272 -1.44 -0.26 3.79
CA LEU A 272 -0.67 -1.49 3.50
C LEU A 272 -1.03 -2.07 2.12
N ASP A 273 -0.37 -3.14 1.69
CA ASP A 273 -0.72 -3.91 0.47
C ASP A 273 -0.93 -3.06 -0.81
N ASN A 274 0.06 -2.27 -1.17
CA ASN A 274 -0.01 -1.41 -2.37
C ASN A 274 0.66 -2.06 -3.60
N ALA A 275 1.17 -3.29 -3.48
CA ALA A 275 1.91 -3.95 -4.56
C ALA A 275 1.08 -4.27 -5.81
N LYS A 276 -0.26 -4.22 -5.72
CA LYS A 276 -1.19 -4.39 -6.84
C LYS A 276 -1.43 -3.11 -7.64
N SER A 277 -0.75 -2.02 -7.29
CA SER A 277 -0.78 -0.78 -8.06
C SER A 277 -0.25 -0.97 -9.47
N GLU A 278 -0.95 -0.38 -10.43
CA GLU A 278 -0.54 -0.36 -11.83
C GLU A 278 0.04 0.99 -12.24
N THR A 279 1.23 0.97 -12.83
CA THR A 279 1.85 2.19 -13.39
C THR A 279 1.28 2.62 -14.75
N SER A 280 0.20 1.97 -15.22
CA SER A 280 -0.28 2.02 -16.60
C SER A 280 -1.74 2.48 -16.71
N PHE A 281 -2.05 3.64 -16.11
CA PHE A 281 -3.37 4.29 -16.18
C PHE A 281 -3.99 4.41 -17.57
N TYR A 282 -3.16 4.50 -18.61
CA TYR A 282 -3.62 4.81 -19.96
C TYR A 282 -3.87 3.60 -20.85
N LYS A 283 -3.46 2.39 -20.44
CA LYS A 283 -3.65 1.20 -21.30
C LYS A 283 -4.85 0.35 -20.90
N ASP A 284 -5.37 0.50 -19.70
CA ASP A 284 -6.41 -0.39 -19.20
C ASP A 284 -7.77 0.31 -19.02
N ARG A 285 -8.72 -0.01 -19.91
CA ARG A 285 -10.06 0.62 -19.94
C ARG A 285 -10.91 0.21 -18.73
N GLU A 286 -10.70 -0.98 -18.17
CA GLU A 286 -11.55 -1.51 -17.10
C GLU A 286 -11.14 -0.99 -15.72
N THR A 287 -9.84 -0.92 -15.44
CA THR A 287 -9.30 -0.25 -14.25
C THR A 287 -9.60 1.26 -14.28
N ALA A 288 -9.45 1.89 -15.45
CA ALA A 288 -9.77 3.30 -15.65
C ALA A 288 -11.27 3.63 -15.54
N GLN A 289 -12.18 2.66 -15.62
CA GLN A 289 -13.62 2.87 -15.42
C GLN A 289 -14.09 2.43 -14.02
N SER A 290 -13.54 1.36 -13.48
CA SER A 290 -14.00 0.78 -12.22
C SER A 290 -13.65 1.63 -10.99
N ILE A 291 -12.46 2.23 -10.95
CA ILE A 291 -12.06 3.06 -9.80
C ILE A 291 -12.80 4.42 -9.80
N PRO A 292 -12.98 5.13 -10.93
CA PRO A 292 -13.83 6.31 -10.95
C PRO A 292 -15.30 6.02 -10.60
N ASN A 293 -15.81 4.84 -10.92
CA ASN A 293 -17.17 4.45 -10.52
C ASN A 293 -17.28 4.22 -9.01
N ALA A 294 -16.24 3.68 -8.37
CA ALA A 294 -16.17 3.60 -6.91
C ALA A 294 -16.10 5.00 -6.29
N LEU A 295 -15.22 5.88 -6.78
CA LEU A 295 -15.10 7.27 -6.32
C LEU A 295 -16.39 8.09 -6.51
N ARG A 296 -17.16 7.87 -7.58
CA ARG A 296 -18.48 8.52 -7.77
C ARG A 296 -19.53 8.05 -6.76
N ARG A 297 -19.31 6.91 -6.13
CA ARG A 297 -20.27 6.22 -5.25
C ARG A 297 -19.78 6.15 -3.81
N ILE A 298 -18.79 6.98 -3.49
CA ILE A 298 -18.29 7.32 -2.17
C ILE A 298 -18.67 8.80 -1.95
#